data_AF-T1PKB8-F1
#
_entry.id   AF-T1PKB8-F1
#
_cell.length_a   1.000
_cell.length_b   1.000
_cell.length_c   1.000
_cell.angle_alpha   90.00
_cell.angle_beta   90.00
_cell.angle_gamma   90.00
#
_symmetry.space_group_name_H-M   'P 1'
#
loop_
_entity.id
_entity.type
_entity.pdbx_description
1 polymer ?
#
loop_
_entity_poly.entity_id
_entity_poly.type
_entity_poly.pdbx_seq_one_letter_code
_entity_poly.pdbx_strand_id
1 'polypeptide(L)'
;MEVKLAAVRLRTALHDLAEFGEGALGNASKSEDRTLAQKLKPIIRALRDANKLVQESCEVLEANGGWSLEQLVRNDDKGTCKSPDSLDRLIACAQTLTEDVRSTTSFIQGNASLLFKRQLNETIVEESSVVNQTTSVPHTPTANDPGDHSQADWLEDYDYVSFESKEAAARKNSSLRENIQDNLKNKFDTELKVAENTVLTMANSMSPSTPSNGKKPAPEMTDKDKMLVRYYAVQISTHMGNLRQAIDSFLETVEKNQPPKFFIAYGKFVVVSAHNLVTIGDIVHRNVSKMDLKEKILRCTNNLAEALKTCVLKSKQAAAHFPSVTAVQEMVDSVVDISHLASDLKTVMLHAVQLTT
;
A
#
# COMPACT_ATOMS: atom_id res chain seq x y z
N MET A 1 -2.47 -13.35 30.06
CA MET A 1 -3.01 -12.06 29.55
C MET A 1 -2.84 -11.93 28.04
N GLU A 2 -1.69 -12.32 27.48
CA GLU A 2 -1.41 -12.18 26.04
C GLU A 2 -2.33 -13.02 25.14
N VAL A 3 -2.64 -14.27 25.51
CA VAL A 3 -3.51 -15.15 24.71
C VAL A 3 -4.93 -14.58 24.59
N LYS A 4 -5.48 -14.04 25.69
CA LYS A 4 -6.78 -13.34 25.69
C LYS A 4 -6.77 -12.17 24.71
N LEU A 5 -5.72 -11.35 24.76
CA LEU A 5 -5.60 -10.18 23.89
C LEU A 5 -5.48 -10.60 22.41
N ALA A 6 -4.72 -11.65 22.12
CA ALA A 6 -4.60 -12.20 20.77
C ALA A 6 -5.94 -12.73 20.23
N ALA A 7 -6.70 -13.46 21.06
CA ALA A 7 -8.02 -13.97 20.70
C ALA A 7 -9.03 -12.84 20.45
N VAL A 8 -9.04 -11.79 21.29
CA VAL A 8 -9.91 -10.62 21.08
C VAL A 8 -9.54 -9.90 19.78
N ARG A 9 -8.26 -9.70 19.50
CA ARG A 9 -7.80 -9.09 18.24
C ARG A 9 -8.19 -9.91 17.02
N LEU A 10 -8.00 -11.23 17.09
CA LEU A 10 -8.41 -12.16 16.04
C LEU A 10 -9.91 -12.06 15.78
N ARG A 11 -10.73 -12.12 16.84
CA ARG A 11 -12.18 -12.01 16.79
C ARG A 11 -12.65 -10.72 16.12
N THR A 12 -12.08 -9.58 16.52
CA THR A 12 -12.43 -8.28 15.94
C THR A 12 -12.01 -8.18 14.47
N ALA A 13 -10.74 -8.47 14.15
CA ALA A 13 -10.25 -8.32 12.78
C ALA A 13 -10.94 -9.28 11.80
N LEU A 14 -11.25 -10.50 12.24
CA LEU A 14 -11.95 -11.48 11.41
C LEU A 14 -13.42 -11.09 11.18
N HIS A 15 -14.07 -10.50 12.18
CA HIS A 15 -15.43 -9.97 12.03
C HIS A 15 -15.46 -8.83 11.01
N ASP A 16 -14.56 -7.86 11.13
CA ASP A 16 -14.47 -6.72 10.21
C ASP A 16 -14.23 -7.20 8.77
N LEU A 17 -13.33 -8.18 8.59
CA LEU A 17 -13.04 -8.75 7.27
C LEU A 17 -14.24 -9.52 6.70
N ALA A 18 -14.98 -10.26 7.54
CA ALA A 18 -16.18 -10.98 7.10
C ALA A 18 -17.31 -10.02 6.69
N GLU A 19 -17.53 -8.93 7.43
CA GLU A 19 -18.50 -7.89 7.05
C GLU A 19 -18.11 -7.20 5.74
N PHE A 20 -16.82 -6.84 5.59
CA PHE A 20 -16.31 -6.28 4.35
C PHE A 20 -16.51 -7.24 3.16
N GLY A 21 -16.23 -8.53 3.37
CA GLY A 21 -16.43 -9.57 2.37
C GLY A 21 -17.90 -9.73 1.93
N GLU A 22 -18.84 -9.66 2.88
CA GLU A 22 -20.28 -9.65 2.57
C GLU A 22 -20.69 -8.40 1.79
N GLY A 23 -20.13 -7.24 2.12
CA GLY A 23 -20.29 -6.01 1.34
C GLY A 23 -19.81 -6.17 -0.10
N ALA A 24 -18.62 -6.74 -0.29
CA ALA A 24 -18.07 -7.05 -1.62
C ALA A 24 -18.94 -8.06 -2.39
N LEU A 25 -19.47 -9.09 -1.72
CA LEU A 25 -20.40 -10.06 -2.33
C LEU A 25 -21.73 -9.41 -2.73
N GLY A 26 -22.23 -8.47 -1.93
CA GLY A 26 -23.40 -7.65 -2.26
C GLY A 26 -23.19 -6.85 -3.54
N ASN A 27 -22.00 -6.26 -3.71
CA ASN A 27 -21.63 -5.55 -4.93
C ASN A 27 -21.45 -6.50 -6.12
N ALA A 28 -20.79 -7.64 -5.92
CA ALA A 28 -20.64 -8.67 -6.95
C ALA A 28 -22.00 -9.15 -7.48
N SER A 29 -23.00 -9.27 -6.61
CA SER A 29 -24.35 -9.69 -6.97
C SER A 29 -25.10 -8.66 -7.82
N LYS A 30 -24.66 -7.40 -7.80
CA LYS A 30 -25.17 -6.29 -8.62
C LYS A 30 -24.31 -6.04 -9.87
N SER A 31 -23.21 -6.76 -10.03
CA SER A 31 -22.36 -6.67 -11.21
C SER A 31 -23.03 -7.34 -12.41
N GLU A 32 -22.66 -6.91 -13.62
CA GLU A 32 -23.09 -7.52 -14.88
C GLU A 32 -22.55 -8.94 -15.02
N ASP A 33 -21.40 -9.24 -14.40
CA ASP A 33 -20.82 -10.57 -14.34
C ASP A 33 -21.33 -11.37 -13.13
N ARG A 34 -22.36 -12.19 -13.38
CA ARG A 34 -22.90 -13.12 -12.37
C ARG A 34 -21.89 -14.19 -11.92
N THR A 35 -20.86 -14.48 -12.71
CA THR A 35 -19.84 -15.49 -12.36
C THR A 35 -18.94 -15.00 -11.21
N LEU A 36 -18.79 -13.68 -11.08
CA LEU A 36 -18.05 -13.05 -9.98
C LEU A 36 -18.70 -13.35 -8.63
N ALA A 37 -20.02 -13.14 -8.52
CA ALA A 37 -20.77 -13.46 -7.31
C ALA A 37 -20.77 -14.97 -7.00
N GLN A 38 -20.88 -15.82 -8.04
CA GLN A 38 -20.84 -17.27 -7.88
C GLN A 38 -19.52 -17.78 -7.30
N LYS A 39 -18.39 -17.18 -7.71
CA LYS A 39 -17.05 -17.54 -7.23
C LYS A 39 -16.71 -16.92 -5.86
N LEU A 40 -17.17 -15.69 -5.59
CA LEU A 40 -16.92 -15.01 -4.32
C LEU A 40 -17.74 -15.61 -3.17
N LYS A 41 -18.97 -16.06 -3.43
CA LYS A 41 -19.88 -16.60 -2.42
C LYS A 41 -19.30 -17.74 -1.56
N PRO A 42 -18.68 -18.81 -2.11
CA PRO A 42 -18.08 -19.87 -1.28
C PRO A 42 -16.88 -19.38 -0.47
N ILE A 43 -16.11 -18.42 -0.98
CA ILE A 43 -14.94 -17.84 -0.30
C ILE A 43 -15.38 -17.05 0.94
N ILE A 44 -16.38 -16.16 0.79
CA ILE A 44 -16.93 -15.39 1.91
C ILE A 44 -17.66 -16.29 2.91
N ARG A 45 -18.32 -17.36 2.45
CA ARG A 45 -18.98 -18.33 3.33
C ARG A 45 -17.97 -19.01 4.27
N ALA A 46 -16.85 -19.49 3.74
CA ALA A 46 -15.80 -20.11 4.56
C ALA A 46 -15.27 -19.14 5.62
N LEU A 47 -15.00 -17.89 5.23
CA LEU A 47 -14.55 -16.85 6.15
C LEU A 47 -15.57 -16.54 7.25
N ARG A 48 -16.87 -16.51 6.93
CA ARG A 48 -17.94 -16.29 7.91
C ARG A 48 -18.10 -17.48 8.85
N ASP A 49 -18.00 -18.70 8.34
CA ASP A 49 -18.07 -19.91 9.15
C ASP A 49 -16.89 -19.95 10.16
N ALA A 50 -15.70 -19.52 9.73
CA ALA A 50 -14.55 -19.30 10.62
C ALA A 50 -14.80 -18.19 11.65
N ASN A 51 -15.34 -17.03 11.24
CA ASN A 51 -15.70 -15.94 12.16
C ASN A 51 -16.67 -16.42 13.25
N LYS A 52 -17.73 -17.13 12.86
CA LYS A 52 -18.71 -17.68 13.80
C LYS A 52 -18.05 -18.64 14.80
N LEU A 53 -17.19 -19.53 14.34
CA LEU A 53 -16.47 -20.46 15.21
C LEU A 53 -15.56 -19.73 16.21
N VAL A 54 -14.83 -18.70 15.77
CA VAL A 54 -13.97 -17.88 16.64
C VAL A 54 -14.79 -17.14 17.70
N GLN A 55 -15.94 -16.56 17.32
CA GLN A 55 -16.85 -15.87 18.23
C GLN A 55 -17.38 -16.84 19.30
N GLU A 56 -17.97 -17.96 18.88
CA GLU A 56 -18.51 -18.99 19.79
C GLU A 56 -17.43 -19.54 20.74
N SER A 57 -16.23 -19.79 20.22
CA SER A 57 -15.13 -20.31 21.03
C SER A 57 -14.66 -19.30 22.08
N CYS A 58 -14.59 -18.00 21.72
CA CYS A 58 -14.25 -16.94 22.65
C CYS A 58 -15.32 -16.75 23.72
N GLU A 59 -16.62 -16.77 23.35
CA GLU A 59 -17.73 -16.65 24.29
C GLU A 59 -17.76 -17.79 25.31
N VAL A 60 -17.54 -19.03 24.86
CA VAL A 60 -17.47 -20.18 25.76
C VAL A 60 -16.28 -20.08 26.72
N LEU A 61 -15.11 -19.63 26.24
CA LEU A 61 -13.94 -19.40 27.10
C LEU A 61 -14.16 -18.25 28.11
N GLU A 62 -14.94 -17.23 27.72
CA GLU A 62 -15.32 -16.14 28.63
C GLU A 62 -16.35 -16.56 29.68
N ALA A 63 -17.33 -17.40 29.29
CA ALA A 63 -18.38 -17.91 30.17
C ALA A 63 -17.87 -18.91 31.22
N ASN A 64 -16.86 -19.73 30.88
CA ASN A 64 -16.35 -20.81 31.73
C ASN A 64 -15.31 -20.36 32.78
N GLY A 65 -15.36 -19.10 33.22
CA GLY A 65 -14.45 -18.56 34.25
C GLY A 65 -13.25 -17.79 33.71
N GLY A 66 -13.23 -17.52 32.40
CA GLY A 66 -12.28 -16.63 31.75
C GLY A 66 -10.90 -17.25 31.47
N TRP A 67 -9.98 -16.41 31.03
CA TRP A 67 -8.66 -16.79 30.50
C TRP A 67 -7.61 -17.11 31.59
N SER A 68 -8.04 -17.71 32.71
CA SER A 68 -7.14 -18.10 33.80
C SER A 68 -6.36 -19.37 33.44
N LEU A 69 -5.13 -19.49 33.93
CA LEU A 69 -4.25 -20.62 33.62
C LEU A 69 -4.86 -21.95 34.08
N GLU A 70 -5.52 -21.97 35.23
CA GLU A 70 -6.13 -23.15 35.83
C GLU A 70 -7.28 -23.74 34.99
N GLN A 71 -7.95 -22.91 34.17
CA GLN A 71 -9.06 -23.33 33.31
C GLN A 71 -8.59 -23.69 31.89
N LEU A 72 -7.45 -23.15 31.45
CA LEU A 72 -6.89 -23.38 30.11
C LEU A 72 -5.90 -24.55 30.09
N VAL A 73 -5.29 -24.90 31.23
CA VAL A 73 -4.34 -26.02 31.34
C VAL A 73 -5.10 -27.34 31.35
N ARG A 74 -4.75 -28.21 30.40
CA ARG A 74 -5.13 -29.62 30.44
C ARG A 74 -4.14 -30.38 31.30
N ASN A 75 -4.66 -31.13 32.27
CA ASN A 75 -3.84 -32.09 33.01
C ASN A 75 -3.88 -33.42 32.24
N ASP A 76 -2.84 -33.71 31.46
CA ASP A 76 -2.74 -34.88 30.56
C ASP A 76 -2.42 -36.19 31.30
N ASP A 77 -2.91 -36.35 32.52
CA ASP A 77 -2.47 -37.45 33.40
C ASP A 77 -3.06 -38.82 33.05
N LYS A 78 -3.96 -38.92 32.06
CA LYS A 78 -4.46 -40.22 31.58
C LYS A 78 -4.79 -40.14 30.10
N GLY A 79 -4.01 -40.85 29.27
CA GLY A 79 -4.07 -40.96 27.80
C GLY A 79 -5.43 -41.38 27.22
N THR A 80 -6.44 -40.54 27.42
CA THR A 80 -7.77 -40.62 26.83
C THR A 80 -7.88 -39.44 25.87
N CYS A 81 -7.96 -39.73 24.57
CA CYS A 81 -8.19 -38.73 23.53
C CYS A 81 -9.56 -38.08 23.77
N LYS A 82 -9.58 -36.89 24.38
CA LYS A 82 -10.81 -36.12 24.59
C LYS A 82 -11.10 -35.29 23.34
N SER A 83 -12.39 -35.06 23.07
CA SER A 83 -12.83 -34.16 22.00
C SER A 83 -12.22 -32.76 22.18
N PRO A 84 -11.85 -32.07 21.08
CA PRO A 84 -11.22 -30.76 21.14
C PRO A 84 -12.10 -29.76 21.91
N ASP A 85 -11.49 -29.02 22.83
CA ASP A 85 -12.19 -27.99 23.60
C ASP A 85 -12.24 -26.66 22.85
N SER A 86 -12.84 -25.65 23.45
CA SER A 86 -12.99 -24.33 22.82
C SER A 86 -11.65 -23.66 22.50
N LEU A 87 -10.58 -23.95 23.26
CA LEU A 87 -9.24 -23.41 22.97
C LEU A 87 -8.61 -24.15 21.80
N ASP A 88 -8.71 -25.48 21.74
CA ASP A 88 -8.23 -26.28 20.61
C ASP A 88 -8.93 -25.88 19.31
N ARG A 89 -10.25 -25.68 19.35
CA ARG A 89 -11.05 -25.25 18.19
C ARG A 89 -10.63 -23.86 17.72
N LEU A 90 -10.36 -22.94 18.64
CA LEU A 90 -9.85 -21.61 18.33
C LEU A 90 -8.48 -21.67 17.66
N ILE A 91 -7.54 -22.47 18.19
CA ILE A 91 -6.20 -22.64 17.63
C ILE A 91 -6.25 -23.29 16.25
N ALA A 92 -7.01 -24.38 16.10
CA ALA A 92 -7.16 -25.07 14.82
C ALA A 92 -7.75 -24.15 13.75
N CYS A 93 -8.77 -23.36 14.10
CA CYS A 93 -9.34 -22.36 13.20
C CYS A 93 -8.32 -21.28 12.84
N ALA A 94 -7.56 -20.74 13.80
CA ALA A 94 -6.53 -19.74 13.53
C ALA A 94 -5.43 -20.26 12.58
N GLN A 95 -5.08 -21.55 12.67
CA GLN A 95 -4.08 -22.18 11.78
C GLN A 95 -4.57 -22.29 10.33
N THR A 96 -5.85 -22.60 10.10
CA THR A 96 -6.42 -22.72 8.75
C THR A 96 -6.88 -21.39 8.17
N LEU A 97 -7.18 -20.41 9.03
CA LEU A 97 -7.74 -19.11 8.64
C LEU A 97 -6.85 -18.31 7.67
N THR A 98 -5.53 -18.53 7.73
CA THR A 98 -4.58 -17.80 6.86
C THR A 98 -4.90 -18.01 5.37
N GLU A 99 -5.38 -19.20 5.00
CA GLU A 99 -5.72 -19.51 3.60
C GLU A 99 -7.04 -18.86 3.18
N ASP A 100 -8.05 -18.88 4.05
CA ASP A 100 -9.35 -18.24 3.80
C ASP A 100 -9.18 -16.72 3.65
N VAL A 101 -8.36 -16.10 4.49
CA VAL A 101 -8.02 -14.66 4.43
C VAL A 101 -7.28 -14.34 3.13
N ARG A 102 -6.28 -15.15 2.75
CA ARG A 102 -5.52 -14.97 1.51
C ARG A 102 -6.43 -15.08 0.29
N SER A 103 -7.27 -16.10 0.24
CA SER A 103 -8.22 -16.34 -0.85
C SER A 103 -9.21 -15.18 -0.99
N THR A 104 -9.78 -14.73 0.14
CA THR A 104 -10.72 -13.60 0.19
C THR A 104 -10.05 -12.31 -0.32
N THR A 105 -8.88 -11.99 0.21
CA THR A 105 -8.16 -10.76 -0.12
C THR A 105 -7.73 -10.76 -1.59
N SER A 106 -7.15 -11.87 -2.07
CA SER A 106 -6.68 -11.99 -3.45
C SER A 106 -7.83 -11.90 -4.45
N PHE A 107 -8.97 -12.52 -4.13
CA PHE A 107 -10.14 -12.48 -5.01
C PHE A 107 -10.73 -11.07 -5.10
N ILE A 108 -10.91 -10.39 -3.96
CA ILE A 108 -11.45 -9.02 -3.94
C ILE A 108 -10.50 -8.06 -4.63
N GLN A 109 -9.19 -8.15 -4.35
CA GLN A 109 -8.18 -7.29 -4.95
C GLN A 109 -8.09 -7.50 -6.47
N GLY A 110 -8.09 -8.75 -6.94
CA GLY A 110 -8.03 -9.06 -8.37
C GLY A 110 -9.26 -8.63 -9.16
N ASN A 111 -10.39 -8.39 -8.50
CA ASN A 111 -11.65 -7.99 -9.14
C ASN A 111 -12.16 -6.62 -8.65
N ALA A 112 -11.28 -5.79 -8.06
CA ALA A 112 -11.68 -4.58 -7.37
C ALA A 112 -12.42 -3.57 -8.28
N SER A 113 -11.98 -3.41 -9.53
CA SER A 113 -12.62 -2.51 -10.51
C SER A 113 -14.06 -2.91 -10.87
N LEU A 114 -14.38 -4.22 -10.77
CA LEU A 114 -15.72 -4.75 -11.02
C LEU A 114 -16.60 -4.71 -9.76
N LEU A 115 -15.98 -4.84 -8.58
CA LEU A 115 -16.67 -4.85 -7.29
C LEU A 115 -16.96 -3.45 -6.75
N PHE A 116 -16.16 -2.45 -7.13
CA PHE A 116 -16.26 -1.09 -6.60
C PHE A 116 -16.33 -0.08 -7.75
N LYS A 117 -17.55 0.34 -8.09
CA LYS A 117 -17.75 1.45 -9.02
C LYS A 117 -17.52 2.77 -8.28
N ARG A 118 -16.56 3.57 -8.76
CA ARG A 118 -16.36 4.93 -8.25
C ARG A 118 -17.58 5.74 -8.68
N GLN A 119 -18.39 6.21 -7.73
CA GLN A 119 -19.41 7.21 -8.06
C GLN A 119 -18.67 8.50 -8.39
N LEU A 120 -18.50 8.78 -9.69
CA LEU A 120 -18.43 10.15 -10.15
C LEU A 120 -19.79 10.76 -9.77
N ASN A 121 -19.80 11.82 -8.99
CA ASN A 121 -21.01 12.59 -8.71
C ASN A 121 -21.46 13.26 -10.02
N GLU A 122 -22.07 12.50 -10.92
CA GLU A 122 -22.89 13.04 -11.99
C GLU A 122 -24.21 13.48 -11.36
N THR A 123 -24.24 14.76 -11.02
CA THR A 123 -25.48 15.43 -10.65
C THR A 123 -26.29 15.60 -11.92
N ILE A 124 -27.29 14.73 -12.10
CA ILE A 124 -28.61 14.94 -12.71
C ILE A 124 -28.63 15.92 -13.91
N VAL A 125 -28.78 15.37 -15.12
CA VAL A 125 -29.86 15.81 -16.03
C VAL A 125 -30.42 14.57 -16.73
N GLU A 126 -31.69 14.27 -16.45
CA GLU A 126 -32.52 13.32 -17.20
C GLU A 126 -32.77 13.87 -18.61
N GLU A 127 -32.62 13.05 -19.66
CA GLU A 127 -33.75 12.60 -20.49
C GLU A 127 -33.30 11.81 -21.75
N SER A 128 -33.98 10.67 -21.93
CA SER A 128 -34.49 10.13 -23.20
C SER A 128 -33.54 9.39 -24.18
N SER A 129 -33.78 8.07 -24.25
CA SER A 129 -33.77 7.15 -25.40
C SER A 129 -33.68 7.81 -26.80
N VAL A 130 -32.93 7.26 -27.77
CA VAL A 130 -33.30 6.19 -28.77
C VAL A 130 -32.07 5.79 -29.63
N VAL A 131 -31.85 4.48 -29.83
CA VAL A 131 -31.34 3.72 -31.03
C VAL A 131 -30.54 4.46 -32.15
N ASN A 132 -29.29 4.05 -32.46
CA ASN A 132 -28.90 3.16 -33.59
C ASN A 132 -27.38 3.16 -33.95
N GLN A 133 -26.89 1.94 -34.20
CA GLN A 133 -25.83 1.45 -35.12
C GLN A 133 -24.88 2.36 -35.95
N THR A 134 -23.65 1.82 -36.07
CA THR A 134 -22.73 1.69 -37.25
C THR A 134 -21.52 2.63 -37.49
N THR A 135 -20.34 1.98 -37.46
CA THR A 135 -19.14 2.07 -38.35
C THR A 135 -18.16 3.26 -38.34
N SER A 136 -16.88 2.87 -38.38
CA SER A 136 -15.69 3.48 -39.04
C SER A 136 -14.79 4.49 -38.29
N VAL A 137 -13.54 4.07 -38.08
CA VAL A 137 -12.28 4.85 -37.94
C VAL A 137 -11.91 5.52 -39.29
N PRO A 138 -10.94 6.48 -39.41
CA PRO A 138 -9.86 6.89 -38.48
C PRO A 138 -9.56 8.43 -38.37
N HIS A 139 -8.62 8.79 -37.47
CA HIS A 139 -7.59 9.87 -37.53
C HIS A 139 -7.45 10.74 -36.24
N THR A 140 -6.22 10.78 -35.71
CA THR A 140 -5.63 11.77 -34.78
C THR A 140 -5.30 13.09 -35.51
N PRO A 141 -4.80 14.21 -34.89
CA PRO A 141 -4.44 14.48 -33.47
C PRO A 141 -4.96 15.84 -32.91
N THR A 142 -5.15 15.98 -31.59
CA THR A 142 -5.09 17.30 -30.91
C THR A 142 -4.80 17.18 -29.42
N ALA A 143 -3.98 18.12 -28.93
CA ALA A 143 -3.47 18.24 -27.57
C ALA A 143 -4.45 18.94 -26.60
N ASN A 144 -4.13 18.78 -25.30
CA ASN A 144 -4.56 19.51 -24.10
C ASN A 144 -5.92 19.16 -23.44
N ASP A 145 -5.85 18.46 -22.30
CA ASP A 145 -6.26 19.00 -20.99
C ASP A 145 -5.57 18.22 -19.84
N PRO A 146 -5.05 18.85 -18.77
CA PRO A 146 -4.40 18.18 -17.64
C PRO A 146 -5.41 17.98 -16.49
N GLY A 147 -5.96 16.78 -16.36
CA GLY A 147 -6.92 16.42 -15.31
C GLY A 147 -6.40 15.31 -14.40
N ASP A 148 -5.96 15.69 -13.19
CA ASP A 148 -5.92 14.93 -11.93
C ASP A 148 -5.97 13.38 -12.00
N HIS A 149 -4.83 12.74 -12.31
CA HIS A 149 -4.68 11.29 -12.24
C HIS A 149 -4.34 10.83 -10.81
N SER A 150 -5.24 10.03 -10.24
CA SER A 150 -5.08 9.44 -8.91
C SER A 150 -3.97 8.37 -8.86
N GLN A 151 -3.29 8.31 -7.71
CA GLN A 151 -2.12 7.51 -7.29
C GLN A 151 -2.06 6.00 -7.64
N ALA A 152 -3.10 5.41 -8.25
CA ALA A 152 -3.17 3.98 -8.58
C ALA A 152 -2.94 3.65 -10.07
N ASP A 153 -2.89 4.65 -10.95
CA ASP A 153 -2.77 4.48 -12.41
C ASP A 153 -1.32 4.23 -12.88
N TRP A 154 -0.34 4.60 -12.04
CA TRP A 154 1.10 4.49 -12.36
C TRP A 154 1.64 3.06 -12.40
N LEU A 155 0.82 2.05 -12.14
CA LEU A 155 1.21 0.65 -12.35
C LEU A 155 0.64 0.07 -13.65
N GLU A 156 -0.43 0.66 -14.19
CA GLU A 156 -1.15 0.17 -15.37
C GLU A 156 -0.60 0.80 -16.67
N ASP A 157 -0.15 2.05 -16.65
CA ASP A 157 0.41 2.73 -17.84
C ASP A 157 1.87 2.39 -18.18
N TYR A 158 2.56 1.60 -17.35
CA TYR A 158 3.98 1.28 -17.58
C TYR A 158 4.23 0.02 -18.43
N ASP A 159 3.16 -0.59 -18.96
CA ASP A 159 3.19 -1.78 -19.82
C ASP A 159 2.93 -1.49 -21.31
N TYR A 160 2.97 -0.23 -21.74
CA TYR A 160 2.86 0.11 -23.16
C TYR A 160 4.23 0.23 -23.83
N VAL A 161 4.73 -0.93 -24.27
CA VAL A 161 5.51 -1.28 -25.49
C VAL A 161 6.37 -2.51 -25.17
N SER A 162 5.71 -3.64 -24.93
CA SER A 162 6.13 -4.93 -25.47
C SER A 162 4.94 -5.88 -25.39
N PHE A 163 4.64 -6.61 -26.46
CA PHE A 163 3.78 -7.79 -26.43
C PHE A 163 4.48 -8.92 -25.62
N GLU A 164 4.81 -8.67 -24.35
CA GLU A 164 5.36 -9.65 -23.39
C GLU A 164 4.31 -9.85 -22.30
N SER A 165 3.87 -11.10 -22.09
CA SER A 165 2.89 -11.43 -21.05
C SER A 165 3.37 -10.93 -19.68
N LYS A 166 2.45 -10.53 -18.80
CA LYS A 166 2.70 -10.16 -17.38
C LYS A 166 3.68 -11.11 -16.66
N GLU A 167 3.66 -12.40 -17.00
CA GLU A 167 4.57 -13.43 -16.48
C GLU A 167 6.00 -13.36 -17.04
N ALA A 168 6.19 -12.94 -18.29
CA ALA A 168 7.51 -12.70 -18.88
C ALA A 168 8.18 -11.48 -18.25
N ALA A 169 7.42 -10.39 -18.05
CA ALA A 169 7.88 -9.22 -17.31
C ALA A 169 8.22 -9.55 -15.84
N ALA A 170 7.44 -10.42 -15.18
CA ALA A 170 7.72 -10.89 -13.83
C ALA A 170 8.97 -11.77 -13.75
N ARG A 171 9.16 -12.70 -14.69
CA ARG A 171 10.37 -13.54 -14.77
C ARG A 171 11.63 -12.72 -15.04
N LYS A 172 11.56 -11.74 -15.94
CA LYS A 172 12.63 -10.78 -16.22
C LYS A 172 12.92 -9.88 -15.02
N ASN A 173 11.91 -9.47 -14.27
CA ASN A 173 12.08 -8.76 -13.00
C ASN A 173 12.77 -9.64 -11.95
N SER A 174 12.40 -10.91 -11.84
CA SER A 174 12.99 -11.86 -10.89
C SER A 174 14.47 -12.13 -11.20
N SER A 175 14.84 -12.30 -12.48
CA SER A 175 16.24 -12.49 -12.87
C SER A 175 17.10 -11.24 -12.68
N LEU A 176 16.51 -10.04 -12.83
CA LEU A 176 17.21 -8.80 -12.50
C LEU A 176 17.49 -8.69 -10.99
N ARG A 177 16.54 -9.09 -10.14
CA ARG A 177 16.68 -9.11 -8.67
C ARG A 177 17.79 -10.03 -8.16
N GLU A 178 18.16 -11.07 -8.90
CA GLU A 178 19.28 -11.96 -8.54
C GLU A 178 20.65 -11.28 -8.67
N ASN A 179 20.74 -10.14 -9.35
CA ASN A 179 22.00 -9.40 -9.50
C ASN A 179 22.26 -8.40 -8.34
N ILE A 180 21.35 -8.30 -7.37
CA ILE A 180 21.49 -7.45 -6.18
C ILE A 180 22.15 -8.28 -5.06
N GLN A 181 23.11 -7.69 -4.34
CA GLN A 181 23.78 -8.35 -3.22
C GLN A 181 22.80 -8.76 -2.11
N ASP A 182 22.96 -9.96 -1.53
CA ASP A 182 21.98 -10.58 -0.63
C ASP A 182 21.61 -9.73 0.61
N ASN A 183 22.55 -8.93 1.13
CA ASN A 183 22.29 -8.02 2.24
C ASN A 183 21.39 -6.84 1.86
N LEU A 184 21.40 -6.40 0.60
CA LEU A 184 20.47 -5.39 0.09
C LEU A 184 19.12 -6.00 -0.30
N LYS A 185 19.11 -7.26 -0.73
CA LYS A 185 17.90 -7.98 -1.13
C LYS A 185 16.88 -8.10 0.01
N ASN A 186 17.32 -8.46 1.21
CA ASN A 186 16.46 -8.51 2.41
C ASN A 186 15.92 -7.12 2.81
N LYS A 187 16.72 -6.06 2.66
CA LYS A 187 16.28 -4.68 2.89
C LYS A 187 15.22 -4.28 1.87
N PHE A 188 15.43 -4.61 0.60
CA PHE A 188 14.48 -4.35 -0.47
C PHE A 188 13.14 -5.05 -0.26
N ASP A 189 13.14 -6.32 0.11
CA ASP A 189 11.90 -7.06 0.39
C ASP A 189 11.16 -6.49 1.61
N THR A 190 11.89 -5.97 2.59
CA THR A 190 11.31 -5.24 3.72
C THR A 190 10.70 -3.92 3.26
N GLU A 191 11.40 -3.15 2.41
CA GLU A 191 10.90 -1.88 1.88
C GLU A 191 9.70 -2.05 0.97
N LEU A 192 9.66 -3.10 0.15
CA LEU A 192 8.53 -3.43 -0.72
C LEU A 192 7.30 -3.78 0.13
N LYS A 193 7.47 -4.59 1.18
CA LYS A 193 6.40 -4.89 2.14
C LYS A 193 5.91 -3.65 2.90
N VAL A 194 6.81 -2.73 3.23
CA VAL A 194 6.43 -1.45 3.87
C VAL A 194 5.63 -0.57 2.89
N ALA A 195 6.06 -0.48 1.64
CA ALA A 195 5.34 0.24 0.58
C ALA A 195 3.92 -0.33 0.38
N GLU A 196 3.78 -1.66 0.39
CA GLU A 196 2.51 -2.38 0.24
C GLU A 196 1.59 -2.23 1.48
N ASN A 197 2.14 -2.29 2.71
CA ASN A 197 1.35 -2.21 3.94
C ASN A 197 0.92 -0.78 4.33
N THR A 198 1.67 0.25 3.94
CA THR A 198 1.40 1.64 4.36
C THR A 198 0.12 2.22 3.72
N VAL A 199 -0.38 1.59 2.66
CA VAL A 199 -1.65 1.95 2.00
C VAL A 199 -2.89 1.62 2.88
N LEU A 200 -2.75 0.79 3.92
CA LEU A 200 -3.87 0.27 4.73
C LEU A 200 -4.22 1.07 6.00
N THR A 201 -3.45 2.09 6.40
CA THR A 201 -3.68 2.83 7.67
C THR A 201 -4.72 3.97 7.56
N MET A 202 -5.51 4.00 6.48
CA MET A 202 -6.36 5.15 6.12
C MET A 202 -7.73 5.27 6.84
N ALA A 203 -8.12 4.35 7.74
CA ALA A 203 -9.53 4.22 8.13
C ALA A 203 -9.92 4.57 9.59
N ASN A 204 -9.02 5.06 10.46
CA ASN A 204 -9.43 5.32 11.86
C ASN A 204 -8.92 6.65 12.41
N SER A 205 -9.72 7.71 12.25
CA SER A 205 -9.85 8.84 13.20
C SER A 205 -10.87 9.87 12.69
N MET A 206 -12.16 9.60 12.83
CA MET A 206 -13.18 10.65 12.91
C MET A 206 -13.80 10.65 14.30
N SER A 207 -13.62 11.75 15.02
CA SER A 207 -14.48 12.13 16.14
C SER A 207 -14.64 13.66 16.07
N PRO A 208 -15.87 14.20 16.10
CA PRO A 208 -16.10 15.63 16.04
C PRO A 208 -15.93 16.24 17.43
N SER A 209 -15.07 17.26 17.56
CA SER A 209 -15.07 18.14 18.74
C SER A 209 -15.57 19.53 18.37
N THR A 210 -16.45 20.02 19.24
CA THR A 210 -17.25 21.25 19.19
C THR A 210 -16.42 22.55 19.21
N PRO A 211 -16.97 23.68 18.70
CA PRO A 211 -16.24 24.94 18.63
C PRO A 211 -16.28 25.67 19.98
N SER A 212 -15.11 25.96 20.54
CA SER A 212 -14.95 26.93 21.63
C SER A 212 -14.36 28.22 21.06
N ASN A 213 -15.08 29.31 21.30
CA ASN A 213 -14.82 30.65 20.78
C ASN A 213 -13.83 31.38 21.71
N GLY A 214 -12.69 31.84 21.20
CA GLY A 214 -11.73 32.62 21.99
C GLY A 214 -10.54 33.14 21.19
N LYS A 215 -10.52 34.47 20.94
CA LYS A 215 -9.45 35.23 20.26
C LYS A 215 -8.07 35.06 20.91
N LYS A 216 -7.04 34.59 20.16
CA LYS A 216 -5.64 35.12 20.09
C LYS A 216 -4.70 34.28 19.16
N PRO A 217 -3.47 34.75 18.82
CA PRO A 217 -2.96 34.93 17.45
C PRO A 217 -2.24 33.70 16.86
N ALA A 218 -2.24 33.62 15.51
CA ALA A 218 -1.56 32.67 14.63
C ALA A 218 -1.83 31.17 14.92
N PRO A 219 -2.08 30.32 13.91
CA PRO A 219 -2.41 28.92 14.17
C PRO A 219 -1.14 28.19 14.62
N GLU A 220 -0.91 28.14 15.93
CA GLU A 220 -0.01 27.16 16.52
C GLU A 220 -0.49 25.76 16.12
N MET A 221 0.47 24.94 15.71
CA MET A 221 0.23 23.60 15.21
C MET A 221 -0.45 22.77 16.30
N THR A 222 -1.50 22.01 15.97
CA THR A 222 -2.26 21.26 16.99
C THR A 222 -1.42 20.14 17.60
N ASP A 223 -1.69 19.70 18.83
CA ASP A 223 -0.92 18.60 19.45
C ASP A 223 -0.98 17.29 18.65
N LYS A 224 -2.09 17.07 17.92
CA LYS A 224 -2.22 15.98 16.93
C LYS A 224 -1.22 16.14 15.79
N ASP A 225 -1.14 17.33 15.18
CA ASP A 225 -0.18 17.63 14.12
C ASP A 225 1.27 17.45 14.62
N LYS A 226 1.56 17.90 15.86
CA LYS A 226 2.88 17.75 16.48
C LYS A 226 3.30 16.30 16.62
N MET A 227 2.40 15.44 17.13
CA MET A 227 2.66 14.01 17.28
C MET A 227 2.87 13.32 15.94
N LEU A 228 2.02 13.62 14.95
CA LEU A 228 2.11 13.09 13.59
C LEU A 228 3.45 13.44 12.93
N VAL A 229 3.82 14.72 12.95
CA VAL A 229 5.05 15.20 12.31
C VAL A 229 6.29 14.62 13.01
N ARG A 230 6.30 14.49 14.35
CA ARG A 230 7.40 13.84 15.08
C ARG A 230 7.55 12.38 14.71
N TYR A 231 6.46 11.63 14.62
CA TYR A 231 6.48 10.23 14.22
C TYR A 231 7.07 10.06 12.81
N TYR A 232 6.53 10.81 11.83
CA TYR A 232 6.97 10.70 10.45
C TYR A 232 8.36 11.32 10.18
N ALA A 233 8.83 12.24 11.03
CA ALA A 233 10.20 12.76 10.98
C ALA A 233 11.27 11.69 11.30
N VAL A 234 10.96 10.75 12.19
CA VAL A 234 11.82 9.59 12.45
C VAL A 234 11.78 8.64 11.26
N GLN A 235 10.59 8.33 10.74
CA GLN A 235 10.42 7.43 9.60
C GLN A 235 11.11 7.95 8.33
N ILE A 236 10.93 9.22 8.00
CA ILE A 236 11.56 9.83 6.81
C ILE A 236 13.09 9.82 6.92
N SER A 237 13.63 9.94 8.13
CA SER A 237 15.08 9.86 8.36
C SER A 237 15.62 8.46 8.11
N THR A 238 14.89 7.43 8.55
CA THR A 238 15.22 6.02 8.29
C THR A 238 15.17 5.71 6.80
N HIS A 239 14.07 6.03 6.12
CA HIS A 239 13.92 5.77 4.68
C HIS A 239 14.92 6.57 3.84
N MET A 240 15.29 7.79 4.26
CA MET A 240 16.37 8.54 3.60
C MET A 240 17.72 7.80 3.71
N GLY A 241 17.99 7.13 4.83
CA GLY A 241 19.19 6.30 5.00
C GLY A 241 19.23 5.14 4.00
N ASN A 242 18.10 4.48 3.79
CA ASN A 242 17.98 3.39 2.82
C ASN A 242 18.11 3.88 1.38
N LEU A 243 17.49 5.01 1.04
CA LEU A 243 17.62 5.64 -0.28
C LEU A 243 19.09 5.96 -0.59
N ARG A 244 19.84 6.54 0.34
CA ARG A 244 21.27 6.82 0.13
C ARG A 244 22.06 5.55 -0.18
N GLN A 245 21.82 4.49 0.59
CA GLN A 245 22.47 3.21 0.34
C GLN A 245 22.13 2.65 -1.05
N ALA A 246 20.87 2.77 -1.49
CA ALA A 246 20.44 2.34 -2.82
C ALA A 246 21.14 3.14 -3.93
N ILE A 247 21.28 4.45 -3.75
CA ILE A 247 21.97 5.35 -4.68
C ILE A 247 23.46 5.01 -4.75
N ASP A 248 24.13 4.81 -3.62
CA ASP A 248 25.55 4.47 -3.59
C ASP A 248 25.82 3.17 -4.36
N SER A 249 25.00 2.13 -4.14
CA SER A 249 25.11 0.86 -4.87
C SER A 249 24.80 1.01 -6.36
N PHE A 250 23.83 1.87 -6.72
CA PHE A 250 23.55 2.18 -8.12
C PHE A 250 24.74 2.87 -8.81
N LEU A 251 25.31 3.91 -8.20
CA LEU A 251 26.44 4.65 -8.75
C LEU A 251 27.66 3.75 -8.92
N GLU A 252 27.93 2.86 -7.98
CA GLU A 252 29.00 1.86 -8.08
C GLU A 252 28.84 0.96 -9.32
N THR A 253 27.60 0.61 -9.70
CA THR A 253 27.37 -0.18 -10.93
C THR A 253 27.72 0.61 -12.20
N VAL A 254 27.47 1.92 -12.20
CA VAL A 254 27.78 2.80 -13.33
C VAL A 254 29.29 3.04 -13.41
N GLU A 255 29.96 3.33 -12.29
CA GLU A 255 31.42 3.50 -12.22
C GLU A 255 32.17 2.27 -12.73
N LYS A 256 31.66 1.07 -12.42
CA LYS A 256 32.22 -0.20 -12.89
C LYS A 256 31.82 -0.56 -14.33
N ASN A 257 31.14 0.33 -15.05
CA ASN A 257 30.63 0.13 -16.41
C ASN A 257 29.81 -1.17 -16.55
N GLN A 258 29.02 -1.50 -15.53
CA GLN A 258 28.20 -2.71 -15.55
C GLN A 258 27.10 -2.61 -16.62
N PRO A 259 26.75 -3.71 -17.30
CA PRO A 259 25.71 -3.71 -18.32
C PRO A 259 24.31 -3.41 -17.74
N PRO A 260 23.32 -3.06 -18.59
CA PRO A 260 21.99 -2.60 -18.17
C PRO A 260 21.29 -3.42 -17.11
N LYS A 261 21.44 -4.76 -17.13
CA LYS A 261 20.83 -5.63 -16.14
C LYS A 261 21.17 -5.25 -14.68
N PHE A 262 22.36 -4.71 -14.42
CA PHE A 262 22.78 -4.34 -13.06
C PHE A 262 22.22 -2.98 -12.66
N PHE A 263 22.52 -1.92 -13.41
CA PHE A 263 22.05 -0.58 -13.04
C PHE A 263 20.52 -0.46 -13.09
N ILE A 264 19.82 -1.25 -13.92
CA ILE A 264 18.34 -1.34 -13.89
C ILE A 264 17.84 -2.02 -12.62
N ALA A 265 18.55 -3.03 -12.10
CA ALA A 265 18.19 -3.68 -10.85
C ALA A 265 18.34 -2.71 -9.66
N TYR A 266 19.47 -2.02 -9.56
CA TYR A 266 19.69 -1.03 -8.50
C TYR A 266 18.85 0.24 -8.69
N GLY A 267 18.59 0.66 -9.92
CA GLY A 267 17.71 1.80 -10.22
C GLY A 267 16.27 1.56 -9.75
N LYS A 268 15.75 0.33 -9.89
CA LYS A 268 14.45 -0.04 -9.29
C LYS A 268 14.46 0.07 -7.77
N PHE A 269 15.57 -0.28 -7.13
CA PHE A 269 15.68 -0.15 -5.69
C PHE A 269 15.65 1.33 -5.27
N VAL A 270 16.41 2.19 -5.95
CA VAL A 270 16.36 3.65 -5.75
C VAL A 270 14.93 4.19 -5.86
N VAL A 271 14.20 3.81 -6.92
CA VAL A 271 12.83 4.26 -7.14
C VAL A 271 11.90 3.81 -6.00
N VAL A 272 11.99 2.55 -5.57
CA VAL A 272 11.16 2.02 -4.46
C VAL A 272 11.50 2.69 -3.13
N SER A 273 12.79 2.87 -2.81
CA SER A 273 13.21 3.54 -1.58
C SER A 273 12.73 5.00 -1.53
N ALA A 274 12.81 5.72 -2.65
CA ALA A 274 12.33 7.09 -2.75
C ALA A 274 10.79 7.19 -2.72
N HIS A 275 10.09 6.21 -3.28
CA HIS A 275 8.63 6.14 -3.21
C HIS A 275 8.11 6.07 -1.77
N ASN A 276 8.82 5.37 -0.86
CA ASN A 276 8.45 5.37 0.56
C ASN A 276 8.45 6.79 1.18
N LEU A 277 9.37 7.66 0.73
CA LEU A 277 9.40 9.06 1.15
C LEU A 277 8.21 9.85 0.59
N VAL A 278 7.82 9.60 -0.66
CA VAL A 278 6.63 10.18 -1.28
C VAL A 278 5.38 9.81 -0.48
N THR A 279 5.21 8.52 -0.16
CA THR A 279 4.09 8.03 0.66
C THR A 279 4.03 8.70 2.03
N ILE A 280 5.17 8.86 2.70
CA ILE A 280 5.24 9.59 3.97
C ILE A 280 4.79 11.05 3.79
N GLY A 281 5.30 11.71 2.75
CA GLY A 281 4.93 13.09 2.41
C GLY A 281 3.42 13.23 2.19
N ASP A 282 2.79 12.33 1.46
CA ASP A 282 1.35 12.33 1.21
C ASP A 282 0.53 12.12 2.47
N ILE A 283 0.95 11.19 3.34
CA ILE A 283 0.27 10.94 4.61
C ILE A 283 0.31 12.20 5.48
N VAL A 284 1.47 12.83 5.61
CA VAL A 284 1.61 14.04 6.43
C VAL A 284 0.82 15.19 5.81
N HIS A 285 0.90 15.40 4.49
CA HIS A 285 0.12 16.41 3.78
C HIS A 285 -1.39 16.27 4.04
N ARG A 286 -1.93 15.05 4.00
CA ARG A 286 -3.37 14.80 4.19
C ARG A 286 -3.84 14.97 5.63
N ASN A 287 -2.94 14.83 6.61
CA ASN A 287 -3.29 14.77 8.03
C ASN A 287 -2.84 15.97 8.86
N VAL A 288 -2.03 16.88 8.29
CA VAL A 288 -1.62 18.14 8.94
C VAL A 288 -2.65 19.24 8.66
N SER A 289 -2.99 19.99 9.72
CA SER A 289 -3.97 21.08 9.64
C SER A 289 -3.37 22.43 9.20
N LYS A 290 -2.07 22.64 9.42
CA LYS A 290 -1.37 23.90 9.10
C LYS A 290 -1.12 24.05 7.60
N MET A 291 -1.80 25.01 6.96
CA MET A 291 -1.78 25.22 5.51
C MET A 291 -0.38 25.46 4.92
N ASP A 292 0.43 26.35 5.49
CA ASP A 292 1.79 26.64 4.97
C ASP A 292 2.69 25.39 4.97
N LEU A 293 2.55 24.54 5.99
CA LEU A 293 3.30 23.30 6.10
C LEU A 293 2.78 22.27 5.09
N LYS A 294 1.45 22.16 4.99
CA LYS A 294 0.75 21.27 4.06
C LYS A 294 1.14 21.55 2.61
N GLU A 295 1.19 22.82 2.20
CA GLU A 295 1.57 23.23 0.84
C GLU A 295 3.05 22.95 0.55
N LYS A 296 3.95 23.25 1.50
CA LYS A 296 5.38 22.95 1.35
C LYS A 296 5.65 21.45 1.20
N ILE A 297 5.01 20.62 2.03
CA ILE A 297 5.13 19.16 1.95
C ILE A 297 4.60 18.68 0.59
N LEU A 298 3.40 19.12 0.18
CA LEU A 298 2.82 18.74 -1.11
C LEU A 298 3.77 19.03 -2.28
N ARG A 299 4.32 20.24 -2.31
CA ARG A 299 5.25 20.64 -3.38
C ARG A 299 6.49 19.75 -3.42
N CYS A 300 7.11 19.50 -2.28
CA CYS A 300 8.28 18.61 -2.20
C CYS A 300 7.93 17.18 -2.63
N THR A 301 6.79 16.66 -2.18
CA THR A 301 6.31 15.32 -2.54
C THR A 301 6.03 15.19 -4.04
N ASN A 302 5.35 16.17 -4.65
CA ASN A 302 5.06 16.18 -6.08
C ASN A 302 6.34 16.28 -6.92
N ASN A 303 7.29 17.14 -6.53
CA ASN A 303 8.57 17.25 -7.24
C ASN A 303 9.35 15.93 -7.18
N LEU A 304 9.40 15.29 -6.00
CA LEU A 304 10.04 13.99 -5.84
C LEU A 304 9.36 12.91 -6.70
N ALA A 305 8.02 12.89 -6.74
CA ALA A 305 7.27 11.95 -7.57
C ALA A 305 7.56 12.14 -9.07
N GLU A 306 7.68 13.38 -9.54
CA GLU A 306 8.02 13.68 -10.94
C GLU A 306 9.47 13.30 -11.28
N ALA A 307 10.41 13.49 -10.36
CA ALA A 307 11.78 13.03 -10.51
C ALA A 307 11.87 11.50 -10.62
N LEU A 308 11.03 10.76 -9.90
CA LEU A 308 10.96 9.30 -10.03
C LEU A 308 10.54 8.87 -11.44
N LYS A 309 9.53 9.52 -12.03
CA LYS A 309 9.09 9.24 -13.41
C LYS A 309 10.22 9.52 -14.40
N THR A 310 10.88 10.66 -14.23
CA THR A 310 12.02 11.06 -15.06
C THR A 310 13.15 10.04 -14.98
N CYS A 311 13.50 9.59 -13.77
CA CYS A 311 14.52 8.58 -13.56
C CYS A 311 14.20 7.24 -14.23
N VAL A 312 12.95 6.78 -14.16
CA VAL A 312 12.52 5.56 -14.87
C VAL A 312 12.68 5.73 -16.39
N LEU A 313 12.25 6.87 -16.94
CA LEU A 313 12.38 7.16 -18.37
C LEU A 313 13.85 7.18 -18.80
N LYS A 314 14.70 7.91 -18.09
CA LYS A 314 16.14 8.00 -18.38
C LYS A 314 16.84 6.66 -18.22
N SER A 315 16.44 5.85 -17.24
CA SER A 315 16.95 4.48 -17.08
C SER A 315 16.61 3.57 -18.26
N LYS A 316 15.38 3.66 -18.78
CA LYS A 316 14.97 2.94 -20.00
C LYS A 316 15.79 3.40 -21.20
N GLN A 317 15.99 4.71 -21.37
CA GLN A 317 16.81 5.28 -22.44
C GLN A 317 18.27 4.83 -22.36
N ALA A 318 18.87 4.84 -21.16
CA ALA A 318 20.23 4.37 -20.93
C ALA A 318 20.39 2.88 -21.27
N ALA A 319 19.42 2.04 -20.90
CA ALA A 319 19.44 0.62 -21.24
C ALA A 319 19.30 0.37 -22.75
N ALA A 320 18.42 1.11 -23.43
CA ALA A 320 18.18 0.94 -24.87
C ALA A 320 19.38 1.40 -25.72
N HIS A 321 20.11 2.41 -25.27
CA HIS A 321 21.23 3.00 -26.01
C HIS A 321 22.60 2.63 -25.44
N PHE A 322 22.66 1.67 -24.52
CA PHE A 322 23.94 1.25 -23.94
C PHE A 322 24.90 0.76 -25.03
N PRO A 323 26.18 1.19 -25.07
CA PRO A 323 26.94 1.92 -24.03
C PRO A 323 27.07 3.45 -24.26
N SER A 324 26.00 4.15 -24.64
CA SER A 324 26.00 5.61 -24.78
C SER A 324 26.29 6.31 -23.44
N VAL A 325 27.45 6.97 -23.34
CA VAL A 325 27.86 7.73 -22.15
C VAL A 325 26.87 8.84 -21.82
N THR A 326 26.37 9.55 -22.83
CA THR A 326 25.37 10.61 -22.65
C THR A 326 24.09 10.06 -22.01
N ALA A 327 23.57 8.93 -22.51
CA ALA A 327 22.33 8.36 -21.98
C ALA A 327 22.51 7.82 -20.55
N VAL A 328 23.66 7.23 -20.25
CA VAL A 328 24.00 6.77 -18.89
C VAL A 328 24.17 7.96 -17.94
N GLN A 329 24.80 9.05 -18.39
CA GLN A 329 24.96 10.25 -17.57
C GLN A 329 23.61 10.91 -17.25
N GLU A 330 22.71 11.04 -18.22
CA GLU A 330 21.36 11.57 -17.97
C GLU A 330 20.56 10.72 -16.97
N MET A 331 20.77 9.40 -16.97
CA MET A 331 20.22 8.50 -15.95
C MET A 331 20.84 8.76 -14.58
N VAL A 332 22.16 8.91 -14.49
CA VAL A 332 22.85 9.24 -13.22
C VAL A 332 22.36 10.58 -12.67
N ASP A 333 22.27 11.61 -13.50
CA ASP A 333 21.81 12.94 -13.11
C ASP A 333 20.39 12.87 -12.53
N SER A 334 19.50 12.11 -13.17
CA SER A 334 18.13 11.90 -12.66
C SER A 334 18.06 11.18 -11.30
N VAL A 335 19.03 10.30 -10.99
CA VAL A 335 19.13 9.65 -9.68
C VAL A 335 19.65 10.63 -8.62
N VAL A 336 20.58 11.51 -9.01
CA VAL A 336 21.09 12.57 -8.13
C VAL A 336 19.97 13.58 -7.81
N ASP A 337 19.14 13.93 -8.78
CA ASP A 337 17.96 14.80 -8.58
C ASP A 337 16.99 14.21 -7.54
N ILE A 338 16.74 12.90 -7.58
CA ILE A 338 15.96 12.19 -6.55
C ILE A 338 16.56 12.41 -5.16
N SER A 339 17.88 12.30 -5.01
CA SER A 339 18.57 12.51 -3.74
C SER A 339 18.34 13.91 -3.19
N HIS A 340 18.47 14.93 -4.04
CA HIS A 340 18.27 16.32 -3.65
C HIS A 340 16.83 16.60 -3.23
N LEU A 341 15.86 16.19 -4.06
CA LEU A 341 14.44 16.40 -3.78
C LEU A 341 13.96 15.62 -2.54
N ALA A 342 14.48 14.41 -2.32
CA ALA A 342 14.24 13.65 -1.11
C ALA A 342 14.81 14.35 0.13
N SER A 343 16.00 14.97 0.01
CA SER A 343 16.61 15.75 1.07
C SER A 343 15.81 17.02 1.39
N ASP A 344 15.23 17.67 0.38
CA ASP A 344 14.35 18.82 0.57
C ASP A 344 13.09 18.44 1.36
N LEU A 345 12.42 17.34 0.95
CA LEU A 345 11.25 16.83 1.68
C LEU A 345 11.59 16.49 3.14
N LYS A 346 12.73 15.81 3.37
CA LYS A 346 13.23 15.53 4.71
C LYS A 346 13.47 16.81 5.52
N THR A 347 14.09 17.82 4.91
CA THR A 347 14.39 19.09 5.58
C THR A 347 13.12 19.81 6.00
N VAL A 348 12.11 19.88 5.12
CA VAL A 348 10.80 20.43 5.45
C VAL A 348 10.14 19.67 6.61
N MET A 349 10.20 18.34 6.60
CA MET A 349 9.66 17.49 7.67
C MET A 349 10.36 17.69 9.01
N LEU A 350 11.69 17.84 9.02
CA LEU A 350 12.45 18.09 10.26
C LEU A 350 12.25 19.51 10.79
N HIS A 351 12.19 20.52 9.91
CA HIS A 351 11.85 21.87 10.31
C HIS A 351 10.44 21.96 10.91
N ALA A 352 9.50 21.17 10.38
CA ALA A 352 8.16 21.07 10.96
C ALA A 352 8.19 20.57 12.41
N VAL A 353 9.13 19.71 12.80
CA VAL A 353 9.34 19.29 14.19
C VAL A 353 9.82 20.45 15.07
N GLN A 354 10.71 21.30 14.57
CA GLN A 354 11.23 22.46 15.33
C GLN A 354 10.13 23.49 15.62
N LEU A 355 9.12 23.58 14.76
CA LEU A 355 7.92 24.40 14.99
C LEU A 355 6.93 23.77 15.99
N THR A 356 7.22 22.58 16.53
CA THR A 356 6.40 21.90 17.55
C THR A 356 6.86 22.14 18.99
N THR A 357 8.10 22.62 19.16
CA THR A 357 8.71 23.07 20.42
C THR A 357 8.45 24.54 20.63
#